data_AF-A0A930UZG0-F1
#
_entry.id   AF-A0A930UZG0-F1
#
_cell.length_a   1.000
_cell.length_b   1.000
_cell.length_c   1.000
_cell.angle_alpha   90.00
_cell.angle_beta   90.00
_cell.angle_gamma   90.00
#
_symmetry.space_group_name_H-M   'P 1'
#
loop_
_entity.id
_entity.type
_entity.pdbx_description
1 polymer ?
#
loop_
_entity_poly.entity_id
_entity_poly.type
_entity_poly.pdbx_seq_one_letter_code
_entity_poly.pdbx_strand_id
1 'polypeptide(L)'
;MSRAAPRRRAETRRRSRSSTRATEPAASRQPTVEPSEQPSEQPSEQPTGEPVAPVSRTTSWRGRVGARVDSVSASRMPLAAWFVLVVAAAAALGCAVVPLGPSWLGLAGSVAVVAGYSWALAARTGGRPVVFGAVALALGMAAALLDDDRARTGAAAATCVIAAVLAVMVTVPARQFRHAVREVLVAGVVASVGALAVVGFAPTIDVTRFEFATLGLALVSAFVLVYRLGAGLHGLGRRGAVAVVSGAVLMVVILAYAELLRRYGPAGAVDSLLEGVRWTREHLGASPRPIIAVLGVPALAWGCHMRARRRQGWWVCAFGVAGTAPLADSLVTPGVAVGEAVLADLYALLVGLVIGYVVIRLDLALTGPRGSRARRAEAEGAVRPEPARSQALL
;
A
#
# COMPACT_ATOMS: atom_id res chain seq x y z
N MET A 1 78.28 -1.92 9.60
CA MET A 1 76.98 -2.19 8.95
C MET A 1 76.31 -0.84 8.64
N SER A 2 75.85 -0.67 7.38
CA SER A 2 75.02 0.39 6.74
C SER A 2 75.04 1.82 7.30
N ARG A 3 75.62 2.82 6.59
CA ARG A 3 75.14 3.56 5.39
C ARG A 3 73.95 4.53 5.62
N ALA A 4 74.32 5.82 5.57
CA ALA A 4 73.76 6.90 4.73
C ALA A 4 72.39 7.53 5.05
N ALA A 5 72.46 8.69 5.70
CA ALA A 5 72.08 10.04 5.26
C ALA A 5 70.71 10.37 4.58
N PRO A 6 70.20 11.62 4.76
CA PRO A 6 68.80 12.02 4.56
C PRO A 6 68.55 12.84 3.27
N ARG A 7 67.26 12.99 2.88
CA ARG A 7 66.64 14.03 2.00
C ARG A 7 65.20 13.55 1.71
N ARG A 8 64.13 14.36 1.63
CA ARG A 8 63.98 15.55 0.80
C ARG A 8 62.74 16.37 1.21
N ARG A 9 62.93 17.69 1.10
CA ARG A 9 62.01 18.82 1.21
C ARG A 9 61.12 18.93 -0.04
N ALA A 10 59.88 19.40 0.11
CA ALA A 10 59.23 20.25 -0.89
C ALA A 10 58.20 21.16 -0.22
N GLU A 11 58.55 22.43 -0.21
CA GLU A 11 57.84 23.58 0.34
C GLU A 11 57.45 24.49 -0.85
N THR A 12 56.53 25.44 -0.62
CA THR A 12 56.17 26.60 -1.47
C THR A 12 55.35 26.35 -2.76
N ARG A 13 54.40 27.21 -3.19
CA ARG A 13 54.22 28.65 -2.90
C ARG A 13 52.80 29.15 -3.21
N ARG A 14 52.36 30.07 -2.36
CA ARG A 14 51.22 31.00 -2.47
C ARG A 14 51.66 32.28 -3.20
N ARG A 15 50.82 32.86 -4.09
CA ARG A 15 50.76 34.28 -4.56
C ARG A 15 49.67 34.34 -5.65
N SER A 16 48.57 35.11 -5.63
CA SER A 16 48.28 36.51 -5.26
C SER A 16 49.06 37.56 -6.06
N ARG A 17 48.34 38.22 -6.99
CA ARG A 17 48.37 39.65 -7.45
C ARG A 17 47.65 39.72 -8.81
N SER A 18 46.46 40.31 -8.96
CA SER A 18 46.03 41.73 -8.89
C SER A 18 46.38 42.57 -10.14
N SER A 19 45.30 43.06 -10.79
CA SER A 19 45.11 44.43 -11.33
C SER A 19 45.61 44.83 -12.73
N THR A 20 44.69 45.53 -13.43
CA THR A 20 44.85 46.60 -14.47
C THR A 20 45.26 46.17 -15.89
N ARG A 21 44.75 46.69 -17.02
CA ARG A 21 43.88 47.85 -17.38
C ARG A 21 43.51 47.71 -18.90
N ALA A 22 42.37 48.28 -19.31
CA ALA A 22 41.92 48.82 -20.64
C ALA A 22 42.70 48.45 -21.94
N THR A 23 42.12 48.24 -23.12
CA THR A 23 41.26 49.15 -23.93
C THR A 23 40.76 48.40 -25.20
N GLU A 24 39.57 48.73 -25.68
CA GLU A 24 38.89 48.41 -26.98
C GLU A 24 39.63 48.89 -28.27
N PRO A 25 39.10 48.80 -29.53
CA PRO A 25 37.97 48.04 -30.14
C PRO A 25 38.32 47.40 -31.53
N ALA A 26 37.38 46.66 -32.17
CA ALA A 26 36.94 46.86 -33.59
C ALA A 26 36.11 45.69 -34.18
N ALA A 27 34.88 46.03 -34.61
CA ALA A 27 34.20 45.72 -35.89
C ALA A 27 34.18 44.26 -36.45
N SER A 28 33.12 43.69 -37.02
CA SER A 28 31.88 44.21 -37.63
C SER A 28 30.97 43.01 -38.01
N ARG A 29 29.64 43.22 -37.99
CA ARG A 29 28.63 42.89 -39.04
C ARG A 29 27.21 42.71 -38.46
N GLN A 30 26.39 43.73 -38.67
CA GLN A 30 24.91 43.73 -38.72
C GLN A 30 24.43 43.16 -40.09
N PRO A 31 23.13 42.78 -40.32
CA PRO A 31 21.97 43.70 -40.44
C PRO A 31 20.75 43.28 -39.59
N THR A 32 20.01 44.19 -38.95
CA THR A 32 18.93 45.05 -39.48
C THR A 32 17.65 44.29 -39.82
N VAL A 33 16.64 44.40 -38.95
CA VAL A 33 15.21 44.28 -39.30
C VAL A 33 14.48 45.41 -38.58
N GLU A 34 13.84 46.28 -39.37
CA GLU A 34 13.05 47.44 -38.98
C GLU A 34 11.64 47.06 -38.47
N PRO A 35 10.94 48.00 -37.80
CA PRO A 35 9.70 47.76 -37.07
C PRO A 35 8.45 47.92 -37.96
N SER A 36 7.39 47.16 -37.65
CA SER A 36 6.03 47.45 -38.15
C SER A 36 5.08 47.70 -37.00
N GLU A 37 4.38 48.82 -37.16
CA GLU A 37 3.28 49.39 -36.39
C GLU A 37 2.03 48.49 -36.38
N GLN A 38 1.06 48.90 -35.53
CA GLN A 38 -0.40 48.69 -35.59
C GLN A 38 -1.06 47.89 -34.43
N PRO A 39 -2.30 48.25 -34.01
CA PRO A 39 -2.51 48.96 -32.75
C PRO A 39 -3.49 48.26 -31.78
N SER A 40 -3.61 48.90 -30.62
CA SER A 40 -4.58 48.71 -29.54
C SER A 40 -6.03 48.46 -29.98
N GLU A 41 -6.65 47.42 -29.44
CA GLU A 41 -8.10 47.38 -29.20
C GLU A 41 -8.38 46.83 -27.79
N GLN A 42 -8.63 47.75 -26.86
CA GLN A 42 -9.39 47.51 -25.63
C GLN A 42 -10.86 47.84 -25.92
N PRO A 43 -11.81 46.96 -25.59
CA PRO A 43 -13.18 47.39 -25.34
C PRO A 43 -13.35 47.66 -23.85
N SER A 44 -13.47 48.95 -23.54
CA SER A 44 -14.05 49.44 -22.28
C SER A 44 -15.57 49.39 -22.42
N GLU A 45 -16.25 48.53 -21.65
CA GLU A 45 -17.67 48.69 -21.35
C GLU A 45 -17.89 48.46 -19.85
N GLN A 46 -17.93 49.57 -19.11
CA GLN A 46 -18.63 49.68 -17.84
C GLN A 46 -20.08 50.06 -18.12
N PRO A 47 -21.07 49.33 -17.58
CA PRO A 47 -22.38 49.88 -17.32
C PRO A 47 -22.48 50.28 -15.85
N THR A 48 -22.77 51.56 -15.65
CA THR A 48 -23.11 52.22 -14.40
C THR A 48 -24.46 51.73 -13.86
N GLY A 49 -24.52 51.40 -12.57
CA GLY A 49 -25.70 51.63 -11.73
C GLY A 49 -26.63 50.45 -11.45
N GLU A 50 -26.49 49.85 -10.25
CA GLU A 50 -27.57 49.70 -9.26
C GLU A 50 -27.00 49.16 -7.93
N PRO A 51 -27.33 49.74 -6.76
CA PRO A 51 -26.95 49.16 -5.48
C PRO A 51 -27.87 47.96 -5.21
N VAL A 52 -27.44 46.77 -5.62
CA VAL A 52 -28.10 45.52 -5.24
C VAL A 52 -28.00 45.39 -3.72
N ALA A 53 -29.14 45.60 -3.05
CA ALA A 53 -29.32 45.32 -1.63
C ALA A 53 -28.73 43.93 -1.29
N PRO A 54 -28.07 43.74 -0.14
CA PRO A 54 -27.49 42.45 0.18
C PRO A 54 -28.60 41.41 0.19
N VAL A 55 -28.62 40.56 -0.84
CA VAL A 55 -29.45 39.37 -0.89
C VAL A 55 -29.15 38.62 0.39
N SER A 56 -30.10 38.65 1.32
CA SER A 56 -30.06 37.89 2.56
C SER A 56 -29.75 36.47 2.17
N ARG A 57 -28.51 36.03 2.42
CA ARG A 57 -28.05 34.67 2.19
C ARG A 57 -28.97 33.78 3.00
N THR A 58 -30.01 33.27 2.36
CA THR A 58 -30.76 32.12 2.83
C THR A 58 -29.75 30.99 2.83
N THR A 59 -29.04 30.82 3.94
CA THR A 59 -28.20 29.66 4.21
C THR A 59 -29.11 28.45 4.19
N SER A 60 -29.27 27.90 3.00
CA SER A 60 -30.02 26.69 2.76
C SER A 60 -29.51 25.63 3.74
N TRP A 61 -30.41 24.78 4.24
CA TRP A 61 -30.04 23.69 5.14
C TRP A 61 -28.88 22.85 4.55
N ARG A 62 -28.86 22.68 3.23
CA ARG A 62 -27.75 22.05 2.49
C ARG A 62 -26.41 22.79 2.64
N GLY A 63 -26.41 24.13 2.65
CA GLY A 63 -25.20 24.93 2.89
C GLY A 63 -24.67 24.81 4.33
N ARG A 64 -25.56 24.72 5.33
CA ARG A 64 -25.16 24.47 6.73
C ARG A 64 -24.66 23.05 6.97
N VAL A 65 -25.28 22.06 6.34
CA VAL A 65 -24.81 20.66 6.37
C VAL A 65 -23.46 20.55 5.65
N GLY A 66 -23.31 21.18 4.48
CA GLY A 66 -22.03 21.24 3.74
C GLY A 66 -20.91 21.87 4.58
N ALA A 67 -21.15 23.06 5.14
CA ALA A 67 -20.16 23.75 5.97
C ALA A 67 -19.76 22.95 7.24
N ARG A 68 -20.70 22.22 7.87
CA ARG A 68 -20.37 21.33 8.98
C ARG A 68 -19.56 20.12 8.53
N VAL A 69 -19.92 19.49 7.43
CA VAL A 69 -19.18 18.35 6.85
C VAL A 69 -17.76 18.77 6.46
N ASP A 70 -17.59 19.96 5.91
CA ASP A 70 -16.28 20.53 5.53
C ASP A 70 -15.44 20.91 6.76
N SER A 71 -16.06 21.43 7.82
CA SER A 71 -15.36 21.72 9.09
C SER A 71 -14.92 20.44 9.83
N VAL A 72 -15.72 19.37 9.74
CA VAL A 72 -15.41 18.07 10.36
C VAL A 72 -14.34 17.33 9.54
N SER A 73 -14.35 17.46 8.21
CA SER A 73 -13.33 16.87 7.33
C SER A 73 -11.96 17.54 7.45
N ALA A 74 -11.92 18.82 7.81
CA ALA A 74 -10.67 19.54 8.14
C ALA A 74 -10.09 19.15 9.52
N SER A 75 -10.89 18.52 10.39
CA SER A 75 -10.48 18.12 11.73
C SER A 75 -9.82 16.74 11.76
N ARG A 76 -8.91 16.51 12.71
CA ARG A 76 -8.33 15.18 12.98
C ARG A 76 -9.26 14.27 13.79
N MET A 77 -10.34 14.82 14.34
CA MET A 77 -11.32 14.08 15.14
C MET A 77 -11.93 12.85 14.45
N PRO A 78 -12.36 12.87 13.17
CA PRO A 78 -12.87 11.67 12.50
C PRO A 78 -11.85 10.54 12.43
N LEU A 79 -10.57 10.85 12.23
CA LEU A 79 -9.49 9.86 12.23
C LEU A 79 -9.26 9.28 13.63
N ALA A 80 -9.28 10.11 14.67
CA ALA A 80 -9.15 9.66 16.05
C ALA A 80 -10.33 8.78 16.47
N ALA A 81 -11.57 9.20 16.16
CA ALA A 81 -12.78 8.43 16.42
C ALA A 81 -12.76 7.09 15.67
N TRP A 82 -12.34 7.08 14.41
CA TRP A 82 -12.15 5.87 13.63
C TRP A 82 -11.11 4.94 14.27
N PHE A 83 -9.96 5.47 14.69
CA PHE A 83 -8.91 4.66 15.32
C PHE A 83 -9.40 4.04 16.63
N VAL A 84 -10.07 4.81 17.47
CA VAL A 84 -10.69 4.32 18.72
C VAL A 84 -11.73 3.24 18.43
N LEU A 85 -12.59 3.44 17.41
CA LEU A 85 -13.57 2.45 16.99
C LEU A 85 -12.91 1.13 16.59
N VAL A 86 -11.89 1.17 15.73
CA VAL A 86 -11.20 -0.04 15.25
C VAL A 86 -10.48 -0.74 16.40
N VAL A 87 -9.81 -0.01 17.30
CA VAL A 87 -9.14 -0.60 18.47
C VAL A 87 -10.16 -1.23 19.42
N ALA A 88 -11.27 -0.55 19.71
CA ALA A 88 -12.34 -1.10 20.54
C ALA A 88 -13.00 -2.35 19.91
N ALA A 89 -13.23 -2.33 18.60
CA ALA A 89 -13.78 -3.47 17.87
C ALA A 89 -12.80 -4.65 17.84
N ALA A 90 -11.51 -4.40 17.64
CA ALA A 90 -10.47 -5.44 17.72
C ALA A 90 -10.36 -6.04 19.14
N ALA A 91 -10.47 -5.20 20.18
CA ALA A 91 -10.50 -5.68 21.56
C ALA A 91 -11.75 -6.54 21.85
N ALA A 92 -12.92 -6.12 21.36
CA ALA A 92 -14.16 -6.90 21.45
C ALA A 92 -14.03 -8.26 20.76
N LEU A 93 -13.43 -8.30 19.57
CA LEU A 93 -13.14 -9.55 18.86
C LEU A 93 -12.14 -10.43 19.62
N GLY A 94 -11.09 -9.84 20.19
CA GLY A 94 -10.14 -10.57 21.03
C GLY A 94 -10.79 -11.18 22.28
N CYS A 95 -11.73 -10.47 22.91
CA CYS A 95 -12.51 -11.00 24.02
C CYS A 95 -13.40 -12.17 23.56
N ALA A 96 -14.03 -12.05 22.39
CA ALA A 96 -14.87 -13.11 21.82
C ALA A 96 -14.09 -14.41 21.51
N VAL A 97 -12.79 -14.33 21.21
CA VAL A 97 -11.93 -15.51 20.99
C VAL A 97 -11.64 -16.26 22.30
N VAL A 98 -11.63 -15.59 23.46
CA VAL A 98 -11.35 -16.18 24.79
C VAL A 98 -12.65 -16.47 25.57
N PRO A 99 -13.74 -16.79 24.86
CA PRO A 99 -15.13 -16.69 25.35
C PRO A 99 -15.43 -15.65 26.46
N LEU A 100 -14.82 -14.47 26.42
CA LEU A 100 -15.05 -13.41 27.40
C LEU A 100 -16.15 -12.48 26.90
N GLY A 101 -17.29 -12.48 27.60
CA GLY A 101 -18.41 -11.57 27.33
C GLY A 101 -19.56 -12.21 26.55
N PRO A 102 -20.51 -11.38 26.07
CA PRO A 102 -21.73 -11.89 25.44
C PRO A 102 -21.47 -12.44 24.03
N SER A 103 -22.28 -13.40 23.59
CA SER A 103 -22.14 -14.08 22.29
C SER A 103 -22.23 -13.14 21.08
N TRP A 104 -22.95 -12.03 21.19
CA TRP A 104 -23.08 -11.03 20.12
C TRP A 104 -21.85 -10.13 19.98
N LEU A 105 -20.91 -10.16 20.93
CA LEU A 105 -19.74 -9.26 20.96
C LEU A 105 -18.84 -9.47 19.73
N GLY A 106 -18.63 -10.72 19.32
CA GLY A 106 -17.85 -11.06 18.13
C GLY A 106 -18.47 -10.45 16.87
N LEU A 107 -19.77 -10.67 16.67
CA LEU A 107 -20.50 -10.17 15.50
C LEU A 107 -20.53 -8.64 15.44
N ALA A 108 -20.78 -7.97 16.59
CA ALA A 108 -20.75 -6.51 16.67
C ALA A 108 -19.35 -5.96 16.36
N GLY A 109 -18.29 -6.61 16.87
CA GLY A 109 -16.90 -6.29 16.56
C GLY A 109 -16.61 -6.43 15.06
N SER A 110 -17.05 -7.52 14.43
CA SER A 110 -16.87 -7.76 12.99
C SER A 110 -17.54 -6.69 12.13
N VAL A 111 -18.79 -6.34 12.45
CA VAL A 111 -19.55 -5.29 11.77
C VAL A 111 -18.87 -3.92 11.92
N ALA A 112 -18.36 -3.60 13.11
CA ALA A 112 -17.63 -2.37 13.36
C ALA A 112 -16.28 -2.32 12.59
N VAL A 113 -15.54 -3.45 12.54
CA VAL A 113 -14.28 -3.53 11.77
C VAL A 113 -14.55 -3.37 10.29
N VAL A 114 -15.50 -4.08 9.68
CA VAL A 114 -15.75 -3.96 8.23
C VAL A 114 -16.22 -2.55 7.87
N ALA A 115 -17.11 -1.95 8.66
CA ALA A 115 -17.53 -0.56 8.46
C ALA A 115 -16.36 0.43 8.57
N GLY A 116 -15.53 0.26 9.61
CA GLY A 116 -14.33 1.07 9.81
C GLY A 116 -13.32 0.90 8.67
N TYR A 117 -13.08 -0.32 8.22
CA TYR A 117 -12.12 -0.60 7.15
C TYR A 117 -12.62 -0.09 5.79
N SER A 118 -13.91 -0.22 5.49
CA SER A 118 -14.52 0.39 4.30
C SER A 118 -14.42 1.91 4.32
N TRP A 119 -14.67 2.53 5.49
CA TRP A 119 -14.47 3.97 5.67
C TRP A 119 -13.02 4.37 5.40
N ALA A 120 -12.05 3.65 5.99
CA ALA A 120 -10.62 3.95 5.86
C ALA A 120 -10.11 3.74 4.43
N LEU A 121 -10.56 2.68 3.77
CA LEU A 121 -10.19 2.40 2.38
C LEU A 121 -10.71 3.49 1.45
N ALA A 122 -11.96 3.91 1.63
CA ALA A 122 -12.53 5.03 0.89
C ALA A 122 -11.80 6.35 1.21
N ALA A 123 -11.43 6.62 2.46
CA ALA A 123 -10.66 7.81 2.82
C ALA A 123 -9.28 7.83 2.17
N ARG A 124 -8.59 6.68 2.18
CA ARG A 124 -7.25 6.55 1.61
C ARG A 124 -7.24 6.66 0.09
N THR A 125 -8.30 6.22 -0.57
CA THR A 125 -8.43 6.22 -2.03
C THR A 125 -9.14 7.45 -2.61
N GLY A 126 -9.41 8.48 -1.78
CA GLY A 126 -10.08 9.71 -2.22
C GLY A 126 -11.56 9.54 -2.57
N GLY A 127 -12.23 8.53 -2.00
CA GLY A 127 -13.66 8.24 -2.17
C GLY A 127 -14.56 9.01 -1.21
N ARG A 128 -15.73 8.43 -0.87
CA ARG A 128 -16.73 9.00 0.06
C ARG A 128 -16.79 8.14 1.34
N PRO A 129 -15.94 8.39 2.36
CA PRO A 129 -15.75 7.49 3.51
C PRO A 129 -17.04 7.17 4.26
N VAL A 130 -17.86 8.19 4.51
CA VAL A 130 -19.12 8.05 5.25
C VAL A 130 -20.11 7.16 4.49
N VAL A 131 -20.17 7.27 3.15
CA VAL A 131 -21.09 6.45 2.34
C VAL A 131 -20.67 4.99 2.37
N PHE A 132 -19.39 4.70 2.09
CA PHE A 132 -18.90 3.32 2.05
C PHE A 132 -18.89 2.67 3.44
N GLY A 133 -18.54 3.42 4.49
CA GLY A 133 -18.64 2.95 5.87
C GLY A 133 -20.09 2.65 6.28
N ALA A 134 -21.05 3.51 5.93
CA ALA A 134 -22.46 3.29 6.24
C ALA A 134 -23.07 2.12 5.46
N VAL A 135 -22.71 1.95 4.18
CA VAL A 135 -23.14 0.80 3.38
C VAL A 135 -22.58 -0.50 3.95
N ALA A 136 -21.29 -0.54 4.30
CA ALA A 136 -20.69 -1.70 4.94
C ALA A 136 -21.32 -2.01 6.30
N LEU A 137 -21.63 -0.98 7.10
CA LEU A 137 -22.37 -1.14 8.35
C LEU A 137 -23.76 -1.74 8.10
N ALA A 138 -24.51 -1.22 7.14
CA ALA A 138 -25.86 -1.69 6.83
C ALA A 138 -25.84 -3.14 6.33
N LEU A 139 -24.92 -3.50 5.44
CA LEU A 139 -24.77 -4.87 4.94
C LEU A 139 -24.30 -5.84 6.02
N GLY A 140 -23.35 -5.42 6.87
CA GLY A 140 -22.88 -6.22 8.01
C GLY A 140 -23.99 -6.45 9.05
N MET A 141 -24.76 -5.41 9.37
CA MET A 141 -25.94 -5.53 10.24
C MET A 141 -27.02 -6.40 9.62
N ALA A 142 -27.28 -6.27 8.31
CA ALA A 142 -28.23 -7.13 7.63
C ALA A 142 -27.81 -8.61 7.70
N ALA A 143 -26.53 -8.92 7.45
CA ALA A 143 -25.99 -10.28 7.60
C ALA A 143 -26.09 -10.78 9.05
N ALA A 144 -25.91 -9.89 10.04
CA ALA A 144 -26.06 -10.22 11.45
C ALA A 144 -27.52 -10.55 11.84
N LEU A 145 -28.48 -9.76 11.34
CA LEU A 145 -29.89 -9.85 11.69
C LEU A 145 -30.66 -10.93 10.92
N LEU A 146 -30.26 -11.22 9.67
CA LEU A 146 -30.89 -12.26 8.85
C LEU A 146 -30.58 -13.67 9.36
N ASP A 147 -29.47 -13.84 10.11
CA ASP A 147 -29.00 -15.13 10.63
C ASP A 147 -28.87 -16.22 9.54
N ASP A 148 -28.67 -15.80 8.29
CA ASP A 148 -28.50 -16.68 7.14
C ASP A 148 -27.01 -16.94 6.89
N ASP A 149 -26.66 -18.21 6.81
CA ASP A 149 -25.28 -18.69 6.60
C ASP A 149 -24.64 -18.08 5.34
N ARG A 150 -25.43 -17.91 4.26
CA ARG A 150 -24.91 -17.35 3.00
C ARG A 150 -24.62 -15.86 3.16
N ALA A 151 -25.49 -15.11 3.85
CA ALA A 151 -25.27 -13.70 4.15
C ALA A 151 -24.02 -13.50 5.04
N ARG A 152 -23.83 -14.34 6.05
CA ARG A 152 -22.63 -14.31 6.91
C ARG A 152 -21.35 -14.65 6.17
N THR A 153 -21.36 -15.69 5.33
CA THR A 153 -20.23 -16.05 4.48
C THR A 153 -19.91 -14.95 3.46
N GLY A 154 -20.92 -14.32 2.88
CA GLY A 154 -20.74 -13.16 1.99
C GLY A 154 -20.12 -11.96 2.71
N ALA A 155 -20.60 -11.63 3.92
CA ALA A 155 -20.04 -10.56 4.75
C ALA A 155 -18.59 -10.85 5.17
N ALA A 156 -18.29 -12.10 5.54
CA ALA A 156 -16.94 -12.56 5.86
C ALA A 156 -16.00 -12.44 4.66
N ALA A 157 -16.42 -12.88 3.47
CA ALA A 157 -15.64 -12.76 2.24
C ALA A 157 -15.36 -11.30 1.88
N ALA A 158 -16.38 -10.42 1.95
CA ALA A 158 -16.21 -9.00 1.72
C ALA A 158 -15.25 -8.35 2.74
N THR A 159 -15.36 -8.74 4.01
CA THR A 159 -14.47 -8.26 5.09
C THR A 159 -13.03 -8.66 4.83
N CYS A 160 -12.79 -9.92 4.44
CA CYS A 160 -11.46 -10.41 4.06
C CYS A 160 -10.87 -9.58 2.92
N VAL A 161 -11.63 -9.39 1.83
CA VAL A 161 -11.22 -8.60 0.66
C VAL A 161 -10.88 -7.15 1.04
N ILE A 162 -11.75 -6.49 1.80
CA ILE A 162 -11.56 -5.11 2.23
C ILE A 162 -10.33 -4.99 3.14
N ALA A 163 -10.16 -5.90 4.11
CA ALA A 163 -9.01 -5.92 5.01
C ALA A 163 -7.69 -6.13 4.25
N ALA A 164 -7.64 -7.10 3.34
CA ALA A 164 -6.48 -7.40 2.53
C ALA A 164 -6.05 -6.20 1.68
N VAL A 165 -7.01 -5.55 1.01
CA VAL A 165 -6.76 -4.38 0.16
C VAL A 165 -6.36 -3.17 1.00
N LEU A 166 -7.05 -2.91 2.11
CA LEU A 166 -6.71 -1.81 3.03
C LEU A 166 -5.29 -1.97 3.59
N ALA A 167 -4.91 -3.19 3.99
CA ALA A 167 -3.57 -3.49 4.48
C ALA A 167 -2.48 -3.11 3.48
N VAL A 168 -2.72 -3.24 2.18
CA VAL A 168 -1.80 -2.73 1.15
C VAL A 168 -1.88 -1.21 1.01
N MET A 169 -3.09 -0.64 0.89
CA MET A 169 -3.29 0.79 0.60
C MET A 169 -2.82 1.73 1.72
N VAL A 170 -2.80 1.24 2.97
CA VAL A 170 -2.36 2.00 4.15
C VAL A 170 -0.84 2.14 4.23
N THR A 171 -0.09 1.33 3.47
CA THR A 171 1.38 1.40 3.44
C THR A 171 1.87 2.71 2.84
N VAL A 172 3.06 3.13 3.26
CA VAL A 172 3.72 4.37 2.88
C VAL A 172 5.06 4.06 2.20
N PRO A 173 5.58 4.92 1.30
CA PRO A 173 6.87 4.69 0.67
C PRO A 173 8.04 4.57 1.67
N ALA A 174 8.96 3.64 1.42
CA ALA A 174 10.05 3.29 2.33
C ALA A 174 11.44 3.36 1.67
N ARG A 175 12.23 4.39 2.00
CA ARG A 175 13.60 4.55 1.43
C ARG A 175 14.61 3.52 1.94
N GLN A 176 14.40 2.99 3.14
CA GLN A 176 15.29 2.02 3.77
C GLN A 176 14.54 0.71 4.03
N PHE A 177 15.26 -0.41 4.03
CA PHE A 177 14.65 -1.72 4.27
C PHE A 177 13.96 -1.80 5.64
N ARG A 178 14.52 -1.19 6.70
CA ARG A 178 13.88 -1.15 8.03
C ARG A 178 12.50 -0.47 8.00
N HIS A 179 12.35 0.58 7.17
CA HIS A 179 11.04 1.21 6.98
C HIS A 179 10.10 0.30 6.17
N ALA A 180 10.60 -0.44 5.18
CA ALA A 180 9.79 -1.42 4.46
C ALA A 180 9.30 -2.55 5.38
N VAL A 181 10.17 -3.05 6.27
CA VAL A 181 9.79 -4.01 7.32
C VAL A 181 8.66 -3.46 8.18
N ARG A 182 8.76 -2.22 8.65
CA ARG A 182 7.69 -1.58 9.42
C ARG A 182 6.37 -1.54 8.65
N GLU A 183 6.38 -1.21 7.36
CA GLU A 183 5.17 -1.16 6.56
C GLU A 183 4.56 -2.55 6.31
N VAL A 184 5.40 -3.58 6.13
CA VAL A 184 4.95 -4.99 6.07
C VAL A 184 4.30 -5.40 7.39
N LEU A 185 4.89 -5.07 8.54
CA LEU A 185 4.33 -5.38 9.86
C LEU A 185 2.99 -4.66 10.09
N VAL A 186 2.88 -3.40 9.69
CA VAL A 186 1.60 -2.68 9.73
C VAL A 186 0.56 -3.37 8.87
N ALA A 187 0.90 -3.73 7.62
CA ALA A 187 -0.02 -4.42 6.72
C ALA A 187 -0.47 -5.75 7.34
N GLY A 188 0.46 -6.50 7.95
CA GLY A 188 0.17 -7.73 8.69
C GLY A 188 -0.83 -7.49 9.82
N VAL A 189 -0.59 -6.50 10.70
CA VAL A 189 -1.52 -6.18 11.80
C VAL A 189 -2.91 -5.82 11.29
N VAL A 190 -3.01 -5.01 10.22
CA VAL A 190 -4.31 -4.64 9.62
C VAL A 190 -5.03 -5.86 9.08
N ALA A 191 -4.31 -6.77 8.41
CA ALA A 191 -4.86 -8.02 7.91
C ALA A 191 -5.29 -8.97 9.04
N SER A 192 -4.50 -9.11 10.10
CA SER A 192 -4.82 -9.95 11.27
C SER A 192 -6.06 -9.48 12.03
N VAL A 193 -6.25 -8.16 12.18
CA VAL A 193 -7.52 -7.60 12.71
C VAL A 193 -8.68 -7.93 11.77
N GLY A 194 -8.44 -7.92 10.46
CA GLY A 194 -9.38 -8.44 9.46
C GLY A 194 -9.74 -9.91 9.71
N ALA A 195 -8.76 -10.78 9.96
CA ALA A 195 -8.99 -12.20 10.24
C ALA A 195 -9.88 -12.43 11.47
N LEU A 196 -9.66 -11.68 12.54
CA LEU A 196 -10.54 -11.72 13.71
C LEU A 196 -11.98 -11.34 13.33
N ALA A 197 -12.15 -10.30 12.52
CA ALA A 197 -13.47 -9.87 12.06
C ALA A 197 -14.14 -10.90 11.13
N VAL A 198 -13.37 -11.57 10.26
CA VAL A 198 -13.88 -12.64 9.40
C VAL A 198 -14.42 -13.80 10.25
N VAL A 199 -13.68 -14.21 11.29
CA VAL A 199 -14.12 -15.26 12.23
C VAL A 199 -15.35 -14.85 13.03
N GLY A 200 -15.48 -13.58 13.44
CA GLY A 200 -16.63 -13.12 14.21
C GLY A 200 -17.96 -13.14 13.45
N PHE A 201 -17.96 -13.28 12.11
CA PHE A 201 -19.16 -13.57 11.32
C PHE A 201 -19.56 -15.06 11.34
N ALA A 202 -18.74 -15.94 11.92
CA ALA A 202 -18.93 -17.39 11.97
C ALA A 202 -19.35 -18.00 10.60
N PRO A 203 -18.55 -17.78 9.53
CA PRO A 203 -18.96 -18.17 8.19
C PRO A 203 -18.90 -19.69 7.99
N THR A 204 -19.86 -20.24 7.25
CA THR A 204 -19.82 -21.62 6.77
C THR A 204 -19.14 -21.66 5.40
N ILE A 205 -17.93 -22.22 5.35
CA ILE A 205 -17.07 -22.13 4.16
C ILE A 205 -16.58 -23.48 3.67
N ASP A 206 -16.49 -23.60 2.34
CA ASP A 206 -15.50 -24.47 1.71
C ASP A 206 -14.19 -23.69 1.69
N VAL A 207 -13.21 -24.14 2.48
CA VAL A 207 -11.93 -23.43 2.71
C VAL A 207 -11.24 -23.08 1.40
N THR A 208 -11.17 -24.02 0.47
CA THR A 208 -10.45 -23.85 -0.80
C THR A 208 -11.14 -22.79 -1.67
N ARG A 209 -12.47 -22.87 -1.78
CA ARG A 209 -13.24 -21.88 -2.57
C ARG A 209 -13.17 -20.50 -1.94
N PHE A 210 -13.23 -20.41 -0.62
CA PHE A 210 -13.18 -19.15 0.10
C PHE A 210 -11.81 -18.46 -0.06
N GLU A 211 -10.71 -19.20 0.14
CA GLU A 211 -9.34 -18.68 -0.06
C GLU A 211 -9.14 -18.17 -1.49
N PHE A 212 -9.52 -18.95 -2.52
CA PHE A 212 -9.36 -18.53 -3.91
C PHE A 212 -10.26 -17.35 -4.30
N ALA A 213 -11.52 -17.35 -3.84
CA ALA A 213 -12.46 -16.28 -4.16
C ALA A 213 -12.02 -14.95 -3.53
N THR A 214 -11.64 -14.96 -2.25
CA THR A 214 -11.20 -13.75 -1.55
C THR A 214 -9.87 -13.24 -2.08
N LEU A 215 -8.89 -14.12 -2.34
CA LEU A 215 -7.62 -13.75 -2.98
C LEU A 215 -7.86 -13.12 -4.37
N GLY A 216 -8.66 -13.78 -5.21
CA GLY A 216 -8.96 -13.30 -6.56
C GLY A 216 -9.67 -11.95 -6.56
N LEU A 217 -10.72 -11.80 -5.74
CA LEU A 217 -11.46 -10.53 -5.60
C LEU A 217 -10.58 -9.42 -5.02
N ALA A 218 -9.74 -9.73 -4.05
CA ALA A 218 -8.82 -8.76 -3.46
C ALA A 218 -7.75 -8.32 -4.46
N LEU A 219 -7.22 -9.25 -5.27
CA LEU A 219 -6.28 -8.93 -6.34
C LEU A 219 -6.94 -8.01 -7.36
N VAL A 220 -8.10 -8.37 -7.90
CA VAL A 220 -8.86 -7.53 -8.84
C VAL A 220 -9.12 -6.14 -8.25
N SER A 221 -9.57 -6.08 -7.00
CA SER A 221 -9.85 -4.82 -6.29
C SER A 221 -8.59 -3.96 -6.13
N ALA A 222 -7.47 -4.54 -5.71
CA ALA A 222 -6.21 -3.80 -5.58
C ALA A 222 -5.69 -3.29 -6.92
N PHE A 223 -5.80 -4.09 -7.99
CA PHE A 223 -5.42 -3.66 -9.34
C PHE A 223 -6.30 -2.52 -9.84
N VAL A 224 -7.62 -2.60 -9.64
CA VAL A 224 -8.56 -1.52 -10.00
C VAL A 224 -8.23 -0.24 -9.24
N LEU A 225 -7.94 -0.33 -7.93
CA LEU A 225 -7.55 0.83 -7.14
C LEU A 225 -6.22 1.42 -7.60
N VAL A 226 -5.19 0.60 -7.81
CA VAL A 226 -3.87 1.07 -8.30
C VAL A 226 -3.99 1.71 -9.68
N TYR A 227 -4.82 1.15 -10.56
CA TYR A 227 -5.13 1.76 -11.85
C TYR A 227 -5.73 3.16 -11.67
N ARG A 228 -6.71 3.31 -10.76
CA ARG A 228 -7.33 4.61 -10.43
C ARG A 228 -6.39 5.61 -9.75
N LEU A 229 -5.41 5.16 -8.96
CA LEU A 229 -4.44 6.02 -8.25
C LEU A 229 -3.45 6.77 -9.18
N GLY A 230 -3.68 6.75 -10.49
CA GLY A 230 -2.85 7.46 -11.46
C GLY A 230 -1.55 6.72 -11.78
N ALA A 231 -1.47 5.42 -11.51
CA ALA A 231 -0.43 4.59 -12.11
C ALA A 231 -0.72 4.36 -13.60
N GLY A 232 -2.01 4.24 -13.99
CA GLY A 232 -2.47 4.03 -15.37
C GLY A 232 -1.77 2.85 -16.09
N LEU A 233 -2.20 2.50 -17.30
CA LEU A 233 -1.37 1.67 -18.18
C LEU A 233 -0.22 2.50 -18.79
N HIS A 234 -0.42 3.81 -18.96
CA HIS A 234 0.56 4.72 -19.54
C HIS A 234 1.70 5.12 -18.58
N GLY A 235 1.47 5.08 -17.25
CA GLY A 235 2.54 5.25 -16.25
C GLY A 235 3.33 3.96 -15.97
N LEU A 236 2.84 2.85 -16.54
CA LEU A 236 3.41 1.51 -16.52
C LEU A 236 4.55 1.42 -17.53
N GLY A 237 5.59 2.26 -17.35
CA GLY A 237 6.80 2.16 -18.16
C GLY A 237 7.39 0.74 -18.13
N ARG A 238 8.31 0.41 -19.05
CA ARG A 238 8.80 -0.95 -19.31
C ARG A 238 9.12 -1.78 -18.05
N ARG A 239 9.66 -1.16 -17.00
CA ARG A 239 9.98 -1.82 -15.72
C ARG A 239 8.76 -2.20 -14.90
N GLY A 240 7.77 -1.32 -14.80
CA GLY A 240 6.48 -1.64 -14.17
C GLY A 240 5.79 -2.79 -14.90
N ALA A 241 5.89 -2.82 -16.24
CA ALA A 241 5.27 -3.86 -17.05
C ALA A 241 5.92 -5.21 -16.80
N VAL A 242 7.27 -5.24 -16.82
CA VAL A 242 8.03 -6.45 -16.47
C VAL A 242 7.69 -6.92 -15.07
N ALA A 243 7.63 -6.02 -14.07
CA ALA A 243 7.31 -6.40 -12.70
C ALA A 243 5.89 -6.96 -12.55
N VAL A 244 4.90 -6.37 -13.22
CA VAL A 244 3.51 -6.85 -13.22
C VAL A 244 3.41 -8.20 -13.90
N VAL A 245 3.98 -8.35 -15.09
CA VAL A 245 3.96 -9.61 -15.83
C VAL A 245 4.71 -10.69 -15.05
N SER A 246 5.89 -10.40 -14.50
CA SER A 246 6.64 -11.37 -13.69
C SER A 246 5.87 -11.76 -12.43
N GLY A 247 5.22 -10.81 -11.75
CA GLY A 247 4.40 -11.10 -10.57
C GLY A 247 3.18 -11.96 -10.90
N ALA A 248 2.50 -11.65 -12.01
CA ALA A 248 1.35 -12.42 -12.49
C ALA A 248 1.77 -13.84 -12.92
N VAL A 249 2.86 -13.97 -13.68
CA VAL A 249 3.41 -15.27 -14.07
C VAL A 249 3.84 -16.06 -12.84
N LEU A 250 4.56 -15.45 -11.89
CA LEU A 250 4.97 -16.12 -10.66
C LEU A 250 3.76 -16.60 -9.84
N MET A 251 2.71 -15.77 -9.73
CA MET A 251 1.44 -16.18 -9.10
C MET A 251 0.84 -17.40 -9.80
N VAL A 252 0.68 -17.33 -11.13
CA VAL A 252 0.11 -18.42 -11.92
C VAL A 252 0.94 -19.69 -11.76
N VAL A 253 2.27 -19.60 -11.79
CA VAL A 253 3.17 -20.74 -11.60
C VAL A 253 2.99 -21.35 -10.21
N ILE A 254 2.94 -20.54 -9.14
CA ILE A 254 2.74 -21.03 -7.78
C ILE A 254 1.40 -21.76 -7.65
N LEU A 255 0.31 -21.15 -8.16
CA LEU A 255 -1.03 -21.71 -8.07
C LEU A 255 -1.20 -22.96 -8.95
N ALA A 256 -0.70 -22.91 -10.18
CA ALA A 256 -0.75 -24.04 -11.10
C ALA A 256 0.10 -25.21 -10.58
N TYR A 257 1.29 -24.93 -10.03
CA TYR A 257 2.12 -25.95 -9.41
C TYR A 257 1.43 -26.60 -8.21
N ALA A 258 0.82 -25.80 -7.33
CA ALA A 258 0.07 -26.32 -6.19
C ALA A 258 -1.11 -27.20 -6.64
N GLU A 259 -1.86 -26.77 -7.66
CA GLU A 259 -3.01 -27.52 -8.17
C GLU A 259 -2.59 -28.79 -8.93
N LEU A 260 -1.51 -28.73 -9.71
CA LEU A 260 -0.91 -29.89 -10.38
C LEU A 260 -0.43 -30.92 -9.37
N LEU A 261 0.25 -30.48 -8.31
CA LEU A 261 0.71 -31.37 -7.26
C LEU A 261 -0.48 -32.01 -6.52
N ARG A 262 -1.55 -31.25 -6.27
CA ARG A 262 -2.78 -31.77 -5.64
C ARG A 262 -3.52 -32.81 -6.49
N ARG A 263 -3.59 -32.63 -7.81
CA ARG A 263 -4.37 -33.51 -8.71
C ARG A 263 -3.58 -34.63 -9.35
N TYR A 264 -2.31 -34.39 -9.64
CA TYR A 264 -1.47 -35.25 -10.48
C TYR A 264 -0.08 -35.50 -9.88
N GLY A 265 0.14 -35.11 -8.63
CA GLY A 265 1.44 -35.27 -7.96
C GLY A 265 1.88 -36.74 -7.92
N PRO A 266 3.10 -37.08 -8.37
CA PRO A 266 3.66 -38.40 -8.15
C PRO A 266 3.74 -38.69 -6.65
N ALA A 267 3.32 -39.89 -6.22
CA ALA A 267 3.21 -40.25 -4.80
C ALA A 267 4.48 -39.89 -4.01
N GLY A 268 5.67 -40.28 -4.49
CA GLY A 268 6.93 -40.00 -3.79
C GLY A 268 7.29 -38.51 -3.65
N ALA A 269 6.90 -37.65 -4.59
CA ALA A 269 7.12 -36.21 -4.49
C ALA A 269 6.18 -35.56 -3.47
N VAL A 270 4.92 -36.01 -3.43
CA VAL A 270 3.94 -35.58 -2.44
C VAL A 270 4.34 -36.07 -1.04
N ASP A 271 4.79 -37.32 -0.92
CA ASP A 271 5.22 -37.91 0.35
C ASP A 271 6.41 -37.17 0.96
N SER A 272 7.43 -36.85 0.15
CA SER A 272 8.61 -36.09 0.61
C SER A 272 8.23 -34.69 1.11
N LEU A 273 7.29 -34.03 0.41
CA LEU A 273 6.79 -32.71 0.82
C LEU A 273 5.97 -32.81 2.12
N LEU A 274 5.08 -33.79 2.22
CA LEU A 274 4.28 -34.03 3.42
C LEU A 274 5.13 -34.46 4.62
N GLU A 275 6.23 -35.19 4.40
CA GLU A 275 7.23 -35.51 5.41
C GLU A 275 7.93 -34.24 5.91
N GLY A 276 8.36 -33.36 5.02
CA GLY A 276 8.90 -32.05 5.41
C GLY A 276 7.91 -31.19 6.19
N VAL A 277 6.63 -31.17 5.78
CA VAL A 277 5.57 -30.45 6.50
C VAL A 277 5.31 -31.07 7.88
N ARG A 278 5.30 -32.40 8.00
CA ARG A 278 5.18 -33.09 9.29
C ARG A 278 6.36 -32.78 10.19
N TRP A 279 7.58 -32.90 9.68
CA TRP A 279 8.80 -32.60 10.42
C TRP A 279 8.80 -31.16 10.95
N THR A 280 8.42 -30.18 10.11
CA THR A 280 8.35 -28.78 10.52
C THR A 280 7.25 -28.53 11.56
N ARG A 281 6.08 -29.18 11.45
CA ARG A 281 5.04 -29.10 12.48
C ARG A 281 5.50 -29.72 13.81
N GLU A 282 6.15 -30.87 13.77
CA GLU A 282 6.64 -31.58 14.96
C GLU A 282 7.76 -30.82 15.69
N HIS A 283 8.68 -30.17 14.96
CA HIS A 283 9.85 -29.51 15.55
C HIS A 283 9.69 -28.00 15.74
N LEU A 284 8.98 -27.33 14.82
CA LEU A 284 8.84 -25.87 14.78
C LEU A 284 7.43 -25.40 15.09
N GLY A 285 6.46 -26.32 15.28
CA GLY A 285 5.07 -26.03 15.62
C GLY A 285 4.18 -25.58 14.47
N ALA A 286 4.75 -25.17 13.32
CA ALA A 286 4.01 -24.72 12.15
C ALA A 286 4.87 -24.74 10.87
N SER A 287 4.22 -24.70 9.70
CA SER A 287 4.87 -24.59 8.39
C SER A 287 4.51 -23.25 7.72
N PRO A 288 5.48 -22.49 7.16
CA PRO A 288 5.21 -21.18 6.58
C PRO A 288 4.28 -21.28 5.36
N ARG A 289 3.29 -20.37 5.27
CA ARG A 289 2.38 -20.30 4.11
C ARG A 289 3.15 -19.81 2.87
N PRO A 290 3.30 -20.64 1.81
CA PRO A 290 4.20 -20.35 0.70
C PRO A 290 3.86 -19.08 -0.09
N ILE A 291 2.57 -18.81 -0.34
CA ILE A 291 2.14 -17.64 -1.11
C ILE A 291 2.48 -16.32 -0.40
N ILE A 292 2.38 -16.31 0.94
CA ILE A 292 2.74 -15.16 1.77
C ILE A 292 4.27 -14.95 1.71
N ALA A 293 5.03 -16.03 1.89
CA ALA A 293 6.49 -15.98 1.97
C ALA A 293 7.17 -15.66 0.63
N VAL A 294 6.74 -16.30 -0.47
CA VAL A 294 7.44 -16.23 -1.76
C VAL A 294 6.99 -15.03 -2.59
N LEU A 295 5.74 -14.61 -2.46
CA LEU A 295 5.16 -13.58 -3.34
C LEU A 295 4.64 -12.37 -2.56
N GLY A 296 3.73 -12.58 -1.61
CA GLY A 296 3.02 -11.49 -0.93
C GLY A 296 3.94 -10.51 -0.20
N VAL A 297 4.70 -11.01 0.76
CA VAL A 297 5.58 -10.18 1.60
C VAL A 297 6.75 -9.57 0.81
N PRO A 298 7.45 -10.32 -0.06
CA PRO A 298 8.47 -9.72 -0.93
C PRO A 298 7.91 -8.60 -1.81
N ALA A 299 6.72 -8.78 -2.39
CA ALA A 299 6.07 -7.78 -3.21
C ALA A 299 5.69 -6.52 -2.42
N LEU A 300 5.18 -6.67 -1.18
CA LEU A 300 4.94 -5.52 -0.30
C LEU A 300 6.22 -4.76 0.03
N ALA A 301 7.26 -5.46 0.47
CA ALA A 301 8.52 -4.84 0.88
C ALA A 301 9.20 -4.11 -0.29
N TRP A 302 9.33 -4.79 -1.43
CA TRP A 302 9.94 -4.22 -2.62
C TRP A 302 9.07 -3.13 -3.24
N GLY A 303 7.75 -3.29 -3.26
CA GLY A 303 6.81 -2.27 -3.72
C GLY A 303 6.89 -0.98 -2.90
N CYS A 304 6.93 -1.07 -1.57
CA CYS A 304 7.11 0.09 -0.68
C CYS A 304 8.46 0.77 -0.93
N HIS A 305 9.51 -0.02 -1.21
CA HIS A 305 10.82 0.50 -1.55
C HIS A 305 10.83 1.25 -2.90
N MET A 306 10.21 0.66 -3.92
CA MET A 306 10.06 1.23 -5.25
C MET A 306 9.24 2.52 -5.23
N ARG A 307 8.15 2.56 -4.45
CA ARG A 307 7.27 3.75 -4.30
C ARG A 307 8.02 4.97 -3.79
N ALA A 308 9.11 4.80 -3.06
CA ALA A 308 9.91 5.93 -2.57
C ALA A 308 10.65 6.69 -3.69
N ARG A 309 10.72 6.10 -4.89
CA ARG A 309 11.44 6.61 -6.05
C ARG A 309 10.53 6.74 -7.28
N ARG A 310 9.56 5.83 -7.44
CA ARG A 310 8.77 5.65 -8.66
C ARG A 310 7.34 5.25 -8.32
N ARG A 311 6.36 5.88 -8.98
CA ARG A 311 4.93 5.52 -8.85
C ARG A 311 4.62 4.09 -9.29
N GLN A 312 5.46 3.49 -10.14
CA GLN A 312 5.35 2.10 -10.58
C GLN A 312 5.41 1.08 -9.43
N GLY A 313 5.96 1.46 -8.27
CA GLY A 313 5.99 0.58 -7.10
C GLY A 313 4.58 0.21 -6.60
N TRP A 314 3.54 0.98 -6.93
CA TRP A 314 2.16 0.61 -6.59
C TRP A 314 1.70 -0.70 -7.24
N TRP A 315 2.12 -0.95 -8.47
CA TRP A 315 1.79 -2.20 -9.16
C TRP A 315 2.44 -3.42 -8.50
N VAL A 316 3.67 -3.27 -8.02
CA VAL A 316 4.35 -4.30 -7.23
C VAL A 316 3.66 -4.48 -5.88
N CYS A 317 3.35 -3.38 -5.18
CA CYS A 317 2.60 -3.41 -3.92
C CYS A 317 1.24 -4.12 -4.04
N ALA A 318 0.56 -4.03 -5.19
CA ALA A 318 -0.74 -4.68 -5.41
C ALA A 318 -0.65 -6.21 -5.24
N PHE A 319 0.44 -6.84 -5.67
CA PHE A 319 0.71 -8.26 -5.41
C PHE A 319 0.91 -8.58 -3.93
N GLY A 320 1.12 -7.55 -3.11
CA GLY A 320 1.10 -7.68 -1.65
C GLY A 320 -0.19 -8.22 -1.07
N VAL A 321 -1.30 -8.11 -1.81
CA VAL A 321 -2.56 -8.78 -1.47
C VAL A 321 -2.41 -10.30 -1.38
N ALA A 322 -1.49 -10.89 -2.12
CA ALA A 322 -1.17 -12.31 -2.00
C ALA A 322 -0.59 -12.70 -0.64
N GLY A 323 -0.12 -11.71 0.13
CA GLY A 323 0.25 -11.88 1.53
C GLY A 323 -0.90 -11.53 2.46
N THR A 324 -1.58 -10.40 2.23
CA THR A 324 -2.57 -9.89 3.19
C THR A 324 -3.92 -10.59 3.12
N ALA A 325 -4.35 -11.14 1.97
CA ALA A 325 -5.55 -11.97 1.89
C ALA A 325 -5.34 -13.29 2.67
N PRO A 326 -4.22 -14.00 2.41
CA PRO A 326 -3.57 -14.93 3.31
C PRO A 326 -3.87 -14.77 4.79
N LEU A 327 -3.28 -13.68 5.29
CA LEU A 327 -3.32 -13.29 6.69
C LEU A 327 -4.73 -12.92 7.17
N ALA A 328 -5.62 -12.45 6.29
CA ALA A 328 -6.97 -12.04 6.61
C ALA A 328 -7.98 -13.20 6.66
N ASP A 329 -7.63 -14.38 6.17
CA ASP A 329 -8.44 -15.60 6.30
C ASP A 329 -7.82 -16.67 7.21
N SER A 330 -6.63 -16.42 7.77
CA SER A 330 -5.81 -17.46 8.44
C SER A 330 -6.47 -18.10 9.66
N LEU A 331 -7.45 -17.45 10.28
CA LEU A 331 -8.17 -17.95 11.45
C LEU A 331 -9.46 -18.71 11.11
N VAL A 332 -9.84 -18.79 9.84
CA VAL A 332 -11.10 -19.43 9.42
C VAL A 332 -10.89 -20.92 9.09
N THR A 333 -9.64 -21.36 8.89
CA THR A 333 -9.34 -22.75 8.56
C THR A 333 -9.71 -23.69 9.72
N PRO A 334 -10.69 -24.61 9.54
CA PRO A 334 -11.07 -25.54 10.58
C PRO A 334 -9.96 -26.55 10.83
N GLY A 335 -9.75 -26.89 12.11
CA GLY A 335 -8.79 -27.91 12.52
C GLY A 335 -7.34 -27.45 12.66
N VAL A 336 -7.06 -26.16 12.44
CA VAL A 336 -5.75 -25.55 12.72
C VAL A 336 -5.85 -24.74 14.02
N ALA A 337 -4.97 -25.00 14.98
CA ALA A 337 -4.95 -24.23 16.22
C ALA A 337 -4.55 -22.77 15.93
N VAL A 338 -5.13 -21.81 16.65
CA VAL A 338 -4.81 -20.37 16.49
C VAL A 338 -3.30 -20.13 16.63
N GLY A 339 -2.64 -20.80 17.58
CA GLY A 339 -1.20 -20.72 17.76
C GLY A 339 -0.40 -21.22 16.55
N GLU A 340 -0.83 -22.31 15.92
CA GLU A 340 -0.21 -22.84 14.70
C GLU A 340 -0.39 -21.85 13.53
N ALA A 341 -1.59 -21.30 13.35
CA ALA A 341 -1.87 -20.33 12.29
C ALA A 341 -1.02 -19.05 12.44
N VAL A 342 -0.96 -18.47 13.65
CA VAL A 342 -0.13 -17.30 13.93
C VAL A 342 1.35 -17.59 13.67
N LEU A 343 1.82 -18.77 14.08
CA LEU A 343 3.22 -19.14 13.90
C LEU A 343 3.58 -19.36 12.42
N ALA A 344 2.69 -20.00 11.64
CA ALA A 344 2.81 -20.16 10.20
C ALA A 344 2.90 -18.79 9.49
N ASP A 345 2.04 -17.85 9.89
CA ASP A 345 2.01 -16.49 9.35
C ASP A 345 3.30 -15.71 9.70
N LEU A 346 3.79 -15.81 10.95
CA LEU A 346 5.05 -15.20 11.39
C LEU A 346 6.26 -15.77 10.65
N TYR A 347 6.33 -17.08 10.44
CA TYR A 347 7.38 -17.71 9.65
C TYR A 347 7.33 -17.24 8.20
N ALA A 348 6.14 -17.14 7.61
CA ALA A 348 6.00 -16.64 6.25
C ALA A 348 6.40 -15.16 6.11
N LEU A 349 6.05 -14.32 7.09
CA LEU A 349 6.51 -12.92 7.17
C LEU A 349 8.04 -12.85 7.23
N LEU A 350 8.68 -13.67 8.08
CA LEU A 350 10.13 -13.67 8.24
C LEU A 350 10.85 -14.12 6.95
N VAL A 351 10.46 -15.26 6.38
CA VAL A 351 11.03 -15.77 5.13
C VAL A 351 10.81 -14.78 3.99
N GLY A 352 9.61 -14.22 3.88
CA GLY A 352 9.29 -13.25 2.85
C GLY A 352 10.02 -11.92 3.00
N LEU A 353 10.32 -11.46 4.22
CA LEU A 353 11.17 -10.29 4.43
C LEU A 353 12.61 -10.55 3.98
N VAL A 354 13.15 -11.75 4.22
CA VAL A 354 14.48 -12.15 3.74
C VAL A 354 14.51 -12.14 2.21
N ILE A 355 13.52 -12.76 1.56
CA ILE A 355 13.41 -12.76 0.09
C ILE A 355 13.26 -11.33 -0.43
N GLY A 356 12.40 -10.51 0.19
CA GLY A 356 12.21 -9.10 -0.15
C GLY A 356 13.49 -8.28 -0.03
N TYR A 357 14.31 -8.52 1.02
CA TYR A 357 15.62 -7.91 1.16
C TYR A 357 16.53 -8.25 -0.01
N VAL A 358 16.62 -9.53 -0.37
CA VAL A 358 17.44 -10.00 -1.49
C VAL A 358 16.98 -9.37 -2.80
N VAL A 359 15.67 -9.35 -3.08
CA VAL A 359 15.09 -8.72 -4.28
C VAL A 359 15.46 -7.23 -4.35
N ILE A 360 15.30 -6.49 -3.24
CA ILE A 360 15.69 -5.07 -3.18
C ILE A 360 17.19 -4.89 -3.45
N ARG A 361 18.05 -5.75 -2.88
CA ARG A 361 19.51 -5.66 -3.10
C ARG A 361 19.89 -5.98 -4.54
N LEU A 362 19.26 -6.97 -5.15
CA LEU A 362 19.46 -7.32 -6.57
C LEU A 362 19.00 -6.18 -7.48
N ASP A 363 17.82 -5.62 -7.25
CA ASP A 363 17.31 -4.47 -8.01
C ASP A 363 18.26 -3.28 -7.92
N LEU A 364 18.72 -2.91 -6.72
CA LEU A 364 19.69 -1.83 -6.53
C LEU A 364 21.05 -2.13 -7.18
N ALA A 365 21.50 -3.37 -7.20
CA ALA A 365 22.75 -3.76 -7.85
C ALA A 365 22.68 -3.66 -9.38
N LEU A 366 21.53 -4.04 -9.96
CA LEU A 366 21.29 -4.04 -11.41
C LEU A 366 20.91 -2.65 -11.94
N THR A 367 20.10 -1.90 -11.19
CA THR A 367 19.44 -0.67 -11.67
C THR A 367 19.83 0.60 -10.92
N GLY A 368 20.60 0.50 -9.83
CA GLY A 368 21.03 1.63 -9.02
C GLY A 368 21.89 2.63 -9.78
N PRO A 369 21.74 3.95 -9.53
CA PRO A 369 22.55 4.96 -10.19
C PRO A 369 24.03 4.80 -9.80
N ARG A 370 24.88 4.60 -10.81
CA ARG A 370 26.34 4.57 -10.63
C ARG A 370 26.88 6.00 -10.73
N GLY A 371 27.56 6.47 -9.68
CA GLY A 371 28.16 7.81 -9.61
C GLY A 371 27.31 8.87 -8.89
N SER A 372 27.91 10.03 -8.61
CA SER A 372 27.27 11.14 -7.87
C SER A 372 26.26 11.91 -8.73
N ARG A 373 26.52 12.08 -10.03
CA ARG A 373 25.63 12.75 -10.98
C ARG A 373 24.33 11.98 -11.22
N ALA A 374 24.42 10.66 -11.39
CA ALA A 374 23.24 9.81 -11.57
C ALA A 374 22.35 9.79 -10.30
N ARG A 375 22.96 9.87 -9.10
CA ARG A 375 22.22 10.02 -7.83
C ARG A 375 21.51 11.37 -7.69
N ARG A 376 22.10 12.46 -8.19
CA ARG A 376 21.45 13.78 -8.23
C ARG A 376 20.31 13.82 -9.24
N ALA A 377 20.51 13.27 -10.44
CA ALA A 377 19.46 13.16 -11.45
C ALA A 377 18.28 12.27 -10.99
N GLU A 378 18.54 11.20 -10.22
CA GLU A 378 17.47 10.41 -9.61
C GLU A 378 16.72 11.19 -8.52
N ALA A 379 17.42 12.02 -7.73
CA ALA A 379 16.80 12.87 -6.72
C ALA A 379 15.98 14.02 -7.34
N GLU A 380 16.43 14.58 -8.45
CA GLU A 380 15.72 15.61 -9.23
C GLU A 380 14.51 15.03 -9.97
N GLY A 381 14.58 13.77 -10.40
CA GLY A 381 13.45 13.02 -10.98
C GLY A 381 12.55 12.32 -9.95
N ALA A 382 12.87 12.40 -8.65
CA ALA A 382 12.09 11.78 -7.60
C ALA A 382 10.73 12.48 -7.49
N VAL A 383 9.68 11.76 -7.88
CA VAL A 383 8.29 12.24 -7.86
C VAL A 383 7.91 12.71 -6.45
N ARG A 384 7.08 13.75 -6.39
CA ARG A 384 6.51 14.38 -5.18
C ARG A 384 6.22 13.32 -4.10
N PRO A 385 6.68 13.53 -2.84
CA PRO A 385 6.49 12.55 -1.77
C PRO A 385 5.00 12.25 -1.59
N GLU A 386 4.66 10.96 -1.53
CA GLU A 386 3.29 10.54 -1.31
C GLU A 386 2.76 11.07 0.02
N PRO A 387 1.45 11.38 0.10
CA PRO A 387 0.84 11.93 1.30
C PRO A 387 0.87 10.92 2.45
N ALA A 388 0.84 11.44 3.68
CA ALA A 388 0.87 10.63 4.89
C ALA A 388 -0.29 9.63 4.93
N ARG A 389 -0.17 8.57 5.73
CA ARG A 389 -1.17 7.48 5.86
C ARG A 389 -2.59 7.97 6.12
N SER A 390 -2.74 9.08 6.84
CA SER A 390 -4.02 9.68 7.23
C SER A 390 -4.63 10.60 6.17
N GLN A 391 -3.98 10.76 5.02
CA GLN A 391 -4.41 11.62 3.92
C GLN A 391 -4.79 10.77 2.70
N ALA A 392 -5.65 11.31 1.83
CA ALA A 392 -6.01 10.65 0.57
C ALA A 392 -4.79 10.55 -0.36
N LEU A 393 -4.72 9.48 -1.15
CA LEU A 393 -3.68 9.27 -2.16
C LEU A 393 -3.91 10.05 -3.47
N LEU A 394 -5.16 10.46 -3.70
CA LEU A 394 -5.60 11.23 -4.88
C LEU A 394 -5.71 12.71 -4.56
#